data_AF-A0AAT9HB86-F1
#
_entry.id   AF-A0AAT9HB86-F1
#
_cell.length_a   1.000
_cell.length_b   1.000
_cell.length_c   1.000
_cell.angle_alpha   90.00
_cell.angle_beta   90.00
_cell.angle_gamma   90.00
#
_symmetry.space_group_name_H-M   'P 1'
#
loop_
_entity.id
_entity.type
_entity.pdbx_description
1 polymer ?
#
loop_
_entity_poly.entity_id
_entity_poly.type
_entity_poly.pdbx_seq_one_letter_code
_entity_poly.pdbx_strand_id
1 'polypeptide(L)'
;MSRTRITAVTAVLALATGCGAADMTRQASPFANAQGARTVTLSVQSWVGAQANVAVAQYLLEQELGYRVDTVQVDEVPAWDALSQGRVDAILEDWGHPEQERRYVDDKKTIVNGGDLGVTGHIGWFVPTYFAKEHPDVTDWKNLDKYAEQFRTPESGGKGQLLDGSPSYVTNDKALVKNLKLDYRVVFAGSEAAQITQIQQFAKEKKPFLTYWYTPSGSPRRCR
;
A
#
# COMPACT_ATOMS: atom_id res chain seq x y z
N MET A 1 -32.22 44.19 -47.92
CA MET A 1 -32.13 42.81 -47.39
C MET A 1 -30.74 42.63 -46.79
N SER A 2 -30.64 42.24 -45.52
CA SER A 2 -29.35 42.15 -44.81
C SER A 2 -28.68 40.79 -45.01
N ARG A 3 -27.34 40.75 -45.00
CA ARG A 3 -26.56 39.50 -45.03
C ARG A 3 -26.11 39.13 -43.62
N THR A 4 -26.74 38.10 -43.04
CA THR A 4 -26.35 37.56 -41.72
C THR A 4 -24.91 37.03 -41.77
N ARG A 5 -24.04 37.53 -40.89
CA ARG A 5 -22.71 36.97 -40.67
C ARG A 5 -22.78 35.94 -39.55
N ILE A 6 -22.32 34.72 -39.81
CA ILE A 6 -22.12 33.71 -38.77
C ILE A 6 -20.78 34.00 -38.09
N THR A 7 -20.81 34.23 -36.77
CA THR A 7 -19.59 34.43 -35.98
C THR A 7 -19.21 33.11 -35.31
N ALA A 8 -18.16 32.46 -35.81
CA ALA A 8 -17.58 31.28 -35.16
C ALA A 8 -16.85 31.70 -33.88
N VAL A 9 -17.23 31.13 -32.74
CA VAL A 9 -16.55 31.35 -31.45
C VAL A 9 -15.54 30.22 -31.24
N THR A 10 -14.28 30.49 -31.58
CA THR A 10 -13.18 29.53 -31.37
C THR A 10 -12.77 29.53 -29.89
N ALA A 11 -13.20 28.52 -29.14
CA ALA A 11 -12.74 28.32 -27.76
C ALA A 11 -11.28 27.85 -27.74
N VAL A 12 -10.37 28.72 -27.27
CA VAL A 12 -8.94 28.38 -27.14
C VAL A 12 -8.71 27.66 -25.82
N LEU A 13 -8.44 26.35 -25.87
CA LEU A 13 -7.91 25.62 -24.72
C LEU A 13 -6.45 26.02 -24.48
N ALA A 14 -6.21 26.77 -23.40
CA ALA A 14 -4.87 27.05 -22.91
C ALA A 14 -4.31 25.82 -22.16
N LEU A 15 -3.65 24.93 -22.88
CA LEU A 15 -2.92 23.79 -22.29
C LEU A 15 -1.64 24.29 -21.58
N ALA A 16 -1.80 24.69 -20.31
CA ALA A 16 -0.68 25.04 -19.43
C ALA A 16 0.06 23.77 -18.98
N THR A 17 0.98 23.27 -19.81
CA THR A 17 1.87 22.13 -19.49
C THR A 17 2.95 22.53 -18.47
N GLY A 18 2.54 22.71 -17.21
CA GLY A 18 3.44 22.98 -16.10
C GLY A 18 4.09 21.70 -15.59
N CYS A 19 5.40 21.52 -15.82
CA CYS A 19 6.19 20.44 -15.25
C CYS A 19 6.49 20.66 -13.75
N GLY A 20 5.45 20.72 -12.93
CA GLY A 20 5.55 20.54 -11.48
C GLY A 20 5.41 19.05 -11.13
N ALA A 21 6.01 18.61 -10.03
CA ALA A 21 5.72 17.29 -9.48
C ALA A 21 4.22 17.24 -9.11
N ALA A 22 3.46 16.35 -9.76
CA ALA A 22 2.03 16.25 -9.54
C ALA A 22 1.76 15.76 -8.11
N ASP A 23 1.18 16.63 -7.27
CA ASP A 23 0.66 16.27 -5.96
C ASP A 23 -0.60 15.42 -6.16
N MET A 24 -0.39 14.12 -6.44
CA MET A 24 -1.44 13.18 -6.83
C MET A 24 -2.53 13.05 -5.76
N THR A 25 -2.21 13.40 -4.51
CA THR A 25 -3.18 13.50 -3.40
C THR A 25 -4.28 14.53 -3.64
N ARG A 26 -4.12 15.46 -4.60
CA ARG A 26 -5.10 16.49 -4.97
C ARG A 26 -5.86 16.20 -6.26
N GLN A 27 -5.44 15.21 -7.05
CA GLN A 27 -5.98 15.00 -8.39
C GLN A 27 -7.27 14.18 -8.34
N ALA A 28 -8.37 14.83 -7.94
CA ALA A 28 -9.70 14.26 -8.07
C ALA A 28 -10.03 13.98 -9.55
N SER A 29 -10.68 12.85 -9.82
CA SER A 29 -11.13 12.47 -11.17
C SER A 29 -12.00 13.59 -11.78
N PRO A 30 -11.71 14.08 -13.00
CA PRO A 30 -12.44 15.19 -13.61
C PRO A 30 -13.90 14.85 -13.99
N PHE A 31 -14.35 13.63 -13.69
CA PHE A 31 -15.70 13.11 -13.91
C PHE A 31 -16.41 12.71 -12.61
N ALA A 32 -15.82 12.97 -11.43
CA ALA A 32 -16.49 12.75 -10.15
C ALA A 32 -17.79 13.58 -10.08
N ASN A 33 -18.92 12.93 -9.81
CA ASN A 33 -20.28 13.51 -9.81
C ASN A 33 -20.85 13.94 -11.19
N ALA A 34 -20.30 13.47 -12.31
CA ALA A 34 -20.90 13.67 -13.62
C ALA A 34 -22.21 12.85 -13.78
N GLN A 35 -23.36 13.45 -13.49
CA GLN A 35 -24.67 12.78 -13.53
C GLN A 35 -24.94 12.09 -14.88
N GLY A 36 -25.11 10.77 -14.85
CA GLY A 36 -25.31 9.93 -16.03
C GLY A 36 -24.04 9.27 -16.59
N ALA A 37 -22.85 9.71 -16.18
CA ALA A 37 -21.62 8.96 -16.42
C ALA A 37 -21.53 7.79 -15.42
N ARG A 38 -21.27 6.59 -15.93
CA ARG A 38 -20.93 5.42 -15.10
C ARG A 38 -19.44 5.48 -14.77
N THR A 39 -19.04 6.35 -13.85
CA THR A 39 -17.65 6.50 -13.40
C THR A 39 -17.46 5.96 -11.98
N VAL A 40 -16.32 5.29 -11.75
CA VAL A 40 -15.85 4.85 -10.42
C VAL A 40 -14.36 5.18 -10.30
N THR A 41 -13.95 5.74 -9.18
CA THR A 41 -12.56 6.06 -8.85
C THR A 41 -12.06 5.14 -7.74
N LEU A 42 -11.08 4.28 -8.02
CA LEU A 42 -10.54 3.32 -7.03
C LEU A 42 -9.23 3.84 -6.41
N SER A 43 -9.08 3.70 -5.09
CA SER A 43 -7.79 3.91 -4.42
C SER A 43 -6.85 2.74 -4.69
N VAL A 44 -5.57 3.00 -4.93
CA VAL A 44 -4.56 1.96 -5.16
C VAL A 44 -3.37 2.17 -4.23
N GLN A 45 -3.11 1.20 -3.35
CA GLN A 45 -1.98 1.24 -2.44
C GLN A 45 -0.70 0.69 -3.11
N SER A 46 0.46 0.93 -2.50
CA SER A 46 1.78 0.71 -3.12
C SER A 46 2.26 -0.75 -3.15
N TRP A 47 1.54 -1.67 -2.51
CA TRP A 47 1.83 -3.12 -2.51
C TRP A 47 1.02 -3.89 -3.58
N VAL A 48 1.51 -5.07 -3.96
CA VAL A 48 1.04 -5.83 -5.13
C VAL A 48 -0.37 -6.42 -4.92
N GLY A 49 -0.74 -6.70 -3.66
CA GLY A 49 -2.10 -7.15 -3.29
C GLY A 49 -3.18 -6.17 -3.75
N ALA A 50 -3.09 -4.91 -3.29
CA ALA A 50 -4.06 -3.87 -3.61
C ALA A 50 -4.14 -3.61 -5.12
N GLN A 51 -2.99 -3.64 -5.81
CA GLN A 51 -2.92 -3.49 -7.27
C GLN A 51 -3.63 -4.64 -8.00
N ALA A 52 -3.51 -5.88 -7.53
CA ALA A 52 -4.22 -7.03 -8.10
C ALA A 52 -5.73 -6.95 -7.84
N ASN A 53 -6.15 -6.59 -6.62
CA ASN A 53 -7.56 -6.42 -6.27
C ASN A 53 -8.22 -5.30 -7.09
N VAL A 54 -7.55 -4.16 -7.25
CA VAL A 54 -8.00 -3.07 -8.14
C VAL A 54 -8.05 -3.50 -9.60
N ALA A 55 -7.05 -4.23 -10.11
CA ALA A 55 -7.05 -4.67 -11.51
C ALA A 55 -8.22 -5.63 -11.84
N VAL A 56 -8.58 -6.53 -10.92
CA VAL A 56 -9.74 -7.42 -11.09
C VAL A 56 -11.05 -6.62 -11.03
N ALA A 57 -11.20 -5.71 -10.05
CA ALA A 57 -12.38 -4.86 -9.95
C ALA A 57 -12.55 -3.95 -11.18
N GLN A 58 -11.46 -3.35 -11.66
CA GLN A 58 -11.44 -2.55 -12.89
C GLN A 58 -11.91 -3.38 -14.09
N TYR A 59 -11.35 -4.56 -14.30
CA TYR A 59 -11.74 -5.42 -15.43
C TYR A 59 -13.24 -5.72 -15.44
N LEU A 60 -13.82 -6.10 -14.29
CA LEU A 60 -15.25 -6.40 -14.17
C LEU A 60 -16.13 -5.14 -14.35
N LEU A 61 -15.73 -4.00 -13.77
CA LEU A 61 -16.43 -2.74 -13.92
C LEU A 61 -16.45 -2.27 -15.38
N GLU A 62 -15.33 -2.36 -16.09
CA GLU A 62 -15.20 -1.86 -17.47
C GLU A 62 -15.80 -2.82 -18.51
N GLN A 63 -15.52 -4.13 -18.40
CA GLN A 63 -15.93 -5.10 -19.43
C GLN A 63 -17.33 -5.66 -19.23
N GLU A 64 -17.73 -5.99 -17.99
CA GLU A 64 -19.02 -6.66 -17.70
C GLU A 64 -20.14 -5.67 -17.33
N LEU A 65 -19.79 -4.55 -16.69
CA LEU A 65 -20.76 -3.58 -16.14
C LEU A 65 -20.83 -2.25 -16.91
N GLY A 66 -19.90 -2.00 -17.84
CA GLY A 66 -19.88 -0.81 -18.69
C GLY A 66 -19.66 0.50 -17.93
N TYR A 67 -18.83 0.47 -16.88
CA TYR A 67 -18.30 1.66 -16.23
C TYR A 67 -17.00 2.12 -16.90
N ARG A 68 -16.64 3.38 -16.69
CA ARG A 68 -15.27 3.87 -16.79
C ARG A 68 -14.65 3.79 -15.40
N VAL A 69 -13.43 3.24 -15.29
CA VAL A 69 -12.68 3.27 -14.04
C VAL A 69 -11.51 4.22 -14.13
N ASP A 70 -11.44 5.15 -13.18
CA ASP A 70 -10.27 5.97 -12.90
C ASP A 70 -9.57 5.42 -11.64
N THR A 71 -8.25 5.56 -11.53
CA THR A 71 -7.47 5.04 -10.38
C THR A 71 -6.56 6.11 -9.79
N VAL A 72 -6.44 6.12 -8.46
CA VAL A 72 -5.63 7.09 -7.72
C VAL A 72 -4.68 6.34 -6.78
N GLN A 73 -3.37 6.47 -7.00
CA GLN A 73 -2.39 5.89 -6.08
C GLN A 73 -2.33 6.72 -4.78
N VAL A 74 -2.57 6.08 -3.64
CA VAL A 74 -2.68 6.72 -2.32
C VAL A 74 -2.41 5.71 -1.20
N ASP A 75 -1.71 6.13 -0.14
CA ASP A 75 -1.40 5.30 1.03
C ASP A 75 -2.64 5.09 1.95
N GLU A 76 -2.58 4.14 2.89
CA GLU A 76 -3.74 3.67 3.67
C GLU A 76 -4.56 4.78 4.34
N VAL A 77 -3.94 5.54 5.25
CA VAL A 77 -4.68 6.51 6.07
C VAL A 77 -5.20 7.69 5.24
N PRO A 78 -4.45 8.27 4.27
CA PRO A 78 -5.00 9.28 3.35
C PRO A 78 -6.13 8.77 2.44
N ALA A 79 -6.22 7.46 2.16
CA ALA A 79 -7.31 6.90 1.36
C ALA A 79 -8.67 7.03 2.07
N TRP A 80 -8.72 6.85 3.40
CA TRP A 80 -9.92 7.08 4.21
C TRP A 80 -10.41 8.53 4.14
N ASP A 81 -9.49 9.49 4.24
CA ASP A 81 -9.80 10.92 4.10
C ASP A 81 -10.27 11.28 2.67
N ALA A 82 -9.76 10.61 1.63
CA ALA A 82 -10.21 10.77 0.25
C ALA A 82 -11.59 10.15 -0.01
N LEU A 83 -11.86 8.96 0.54
CA LEU A 83 -13.13 8.24 0.41
C LEU A 83 -14.28 9.02 1.08
N SER A 84 -14.05 9.51 2.31
CA SER A 84 -15.01 10.40 3.00
C SER A 84 -15.26 11.74 2.30
N GLN A 85 -14.50 12.08 1.26
CA GLN A 85 -14.64 13.32 0.49
C GLN A 85 -15.16 13.07 -0.93
N GLY A 86 -15.50 11.82 -1.30
CA GLY A 86 -15.92 11.46 -2.66
C GLY A 86 -14.83 11.71 -3.71
N ARG A 87 -13.56 11.60 -3.32
CA ARG A 87 -12.40 11.73 -4.22
C ARG A 87 -11.86 10.37 -4.68
N VAL A 88 -12.19 9.31 -3.94
CA VAL A 88 -12.25 7.91 -4.38
C VAL A 88 -13.60 7.37 -3.94
N ASP A 89 -14.12 6.36 -4.63
CA ASP A 89 -15.44 5.75 -4.40
C ASP A 89 -15.33 4.41 -3.64
N ALA A 90 -14.16 3.75 -3.67
CA ALA A 90 -13.89 2.54 -2.89
C ALA A 90 -12.40 2.37 -2.54
N ILE A 91 -12.16 1.76 -1.38
CA ILE A 91 -10.90 1.10 -0.99
C ILE A 91 -11.16 -0.41 -1.11
N LEU A 92 -10.25 -1.14 -1.76
CA LEU A 92 -10.42 -2.58 -2.03
C LEU A 92 -9.46 -3.48 -1.24
N GLU A 93 -8.56 -2.92 -0.44
CA GLU A 93 -7.74 -3.69 0.50
C GLU A 93 -7.44 -2.85 1.74
N ASP A 94 -8.29 -2.98 2.75
CA ASP A 94 -8.08 -2.42 4.08
C ASP A 94 -7.52 -3.50 5.02
N TRP A 95 -6.47 -3.15 5.76
CA TRP A 95 -5.81 -4.03 6.74
C TRP A 95 -6.33 -3.82 8.17
N GLY A 96 -7.40 -3.04 8.34
CA GLY A 96 -8.10 -2.79 9.60
C GLY A 96 -7.63 -1.51 10.29
N HIS A 97 -8.51 -0.51 10.36
CA HIS A 97 -8.20 0.82 10.90
C HIS A 97 -9.31 1.27 11.87
N PRO A 98 -9.39 0.70 13.09
CA PRO A 98 -10.54 0.87 13.99
C PRO A 98 -10.80 2.34 14.41
N GLU A 99 -9.78 3.20 14.42
CA GLU A 99 -9.97 4.65 14.62
C GLU A 99 -10.62 5.34 13.42
N GLN A 100 -10.29 4.94 12.20
CA GLN A 100 -10.83 5.51 10.95
C GLN A 100 -12.21 4.93 10.65
N GLU A 101 -12.42 3.62 10.83
CA GLU A 101 -13.73 2.96 10.78
C GLU A 101 -14.72 3.69 11.68
N ARG A 102 -14.41 3.83 12.97
CA ARG A 102 -15.25 4.57 13.92
C ARG A 102 -15.48 6.01 13.47
N ARG A 103 -14.41 6.73 13.10
CA ARG A 103 -14.49 8.15 12.72
C ARG A 103 -15.32 8.41 11.46
N TYR A 104 -15.34 7.46 10.51
CA TYR A 104 -15.93 7.66 9.19
C TYR A 104 -17.23 6.89 8.93
N VAL A 105 -17.35 5.68 9.50
CA VAL A 105 -18.54 4.84 9.41
C VAL A 105 -19.52 5.13 10.54
N ASP A 106 -19.07 5.16 11.80
CA ASP A 106 -19.97 5.37 12.96
C ASP A 106 -20.27 6.85 13.22
N ASP A 107 -19.24 7.67 13.41
CA ASP A 107 -19.36 9.06 13.88
C ASP A 107 -19.81 10.00 12.74
N LYS A 108 -19.14 9.96 11.58
CA LYS A 108 -19.46 10.82 10.42
C LYS A 108 -20.51 10.24 9.46
N LYS A 109 -20.59 8.91 9.36
CA LYS A 109 -21.47 8.17 8.43
C LYS A 109 -21.28 8.56 6.95
N THR A 110 -20.05 8.93 6.58
CA THR A 110 -19.66 9.29 5.21
C THR A 110 -19.11 8.11 4.41
N ILE A 111 -18.79 7.00 5.10
CA ILE A 111 -18.30 5.76 4.49
C ILE A 111 -19.19 4.60 4.97
N VAL A 112 -19.41 3.62 4.09
CA VAL A 112 -20.10 2.36 4.41
C VAL A 112 -19.12 1.19 4.29
N ASN A 113 -19.23 0.20 5.18
CA ASN A 113 -18.45 -1.02 5.06
C ASN A 113 -19.02 -1.89 3.91
N GLY A 114 -18.18 -2.26 2.95
CA GLY A 114 -18.55 -3.06 1.78
C GLY A 114 -18.63 -4.58 2.03
N GLY A 115 -18.16 -5.05 3.19
CA GLY A 115 -18.03 -6.46 3.55
C GLY A 115 -16.65 -7.05 3.25
N ASP A 116 -16.33 -8.17 3.91
CA ASP A 116 -15.04 -8.84 3.78
C ASP A 116 -14.84 -9.47 2.40
N LEU A 117 -13.64 -9.35 1.82
CA LEU A 117 -13.26 -10.08 0.60
C LEU A 117 -12.97 -11.59 0.85
N GLY A 118 -13.20 -12.09 2.07
CA GLY A 118 -12.94 -13.48 2.45
C GLY A 118 -11.45 -13.86 2.56
N VAL A 119 -10.54 -12.88 2.51
CA VAL A 119 -9.09 -13.10 2.58
C VAL A 119 -8.58 -12.89 4.01
N THR A 120 -8.00 -13.92 4.62
CA THR A 120 -7.40 -13.81 5.97
C THR A 120 -5.95 -13.30 5.91
N GLY A 121 -5.80 -11.99 6.01
CA GLY A 121 -4.49 -11.35 6.14
C GLY A 121 -3.73 -11.75 7.41
N HIS A 122 -2.43 -11.97 7.30
CA HIS A 122 -1.50 -12.14 8.43
C HIS A 122 -0.24 -11.29 8.17
N ILE A 123 0.03 -10.33 9.05
CA ILE A 123 1.23 -9.49 9.07
C ILE A 123 2.13 -9.96 10.23
N GLY A 124 3.45 -9.95 10.05
CA GLY A 124 4.39 -10.27 11.12
C GLY A 124 5.85 -10.11 10.74
N TRP A 125 6.74 -10.54 11.64
CA TRP A 125 8.17 -10.66 11.36
C TRP A 125 8.50 -12.09 11.00
N PHE A 126 9.23 -12.26 9.90
CA PHE A 126 9.54 -13.55 9.29
C PHE A 126 11.05 -13.77 9.21
N VAL A 127 11.45 -15.03 9.30
CA VAL A 127 12.83 -15.52 9.19
C VAL A 127 12.94 -16.57 8.06
N PRO A 128 14.13 -16.74 7.45
CA PRO A 128 14.33 -17.80 6.47
C PRO A 128 14.21 -19.20 7.08
N THR A 129 13.52 -20.11 6.38
CA THR A 129 13.27 -21.50 6.84
C THR A 129 14.55 -22.33 7.02
N TYR A 130 15.69 -21.94 6.42
CA TYR A 130 16.98 -22.57 6.75
C TYR A 130 17.45 -22.17 8.14
N PHE A 131 17.40 -20.87 8.46
CA PHE A 131 17.81 -20.34 9.76
C PHE A 131 16.94 -20.86 10.89
N ALA A 132 15.61 -20.85 10.71
CA ALA A 132 14.67 -21.38 11.70
C ALA A 132 14.75 -22.91 11.92
N LYS A 133 15.47 -23.66 11.07
CA LYS A 133 15.77 -25.09 11.29
C LYS A 133 17.02 -25.31 12.13
N GLU A 134 18.00 -24.41 12.01
CA GLU A 134 19.25 -24.43 12.77
C GLU A 134 19.09 -23.73 14.14
N HIS A 135 18.16 -22.78 14.22
CA HIS A 135 17.83 -21.98 15.40
C HIS A 135 16.30 -21.88 15.59
N PRO A 136 15.63 -22.95 16.06
CA PRO A 136 14.16 -22.98 16.15
C PRO A 136 13.58 -21.95 17.12
N ASP A 137 14.33 -21.57 18.15
CA ASP A 137 13.88 -20.60 19.17
C ASP A 137 13.92 -19.13 18.69
N VAL A 138 14.49 -18.84 17.51
CA VAL A 138 14.42 -17.50 16.89
C VAL A 138 12.98 -17.01 16.65
N THR A 139 12.02 -17.94 16.61
CA THR A 139 10.60 -17.67 16.35
C THR A 139 9.85 -17.08 17.56
N ASP A 140 10.42 -17.10 18.77
CA ASP A 140 9.97 -16.27 19.90
C ASP A 140 10.76 -14.94 19.87
N TRP A 141 10.04 -13.82 19.78
CA TRP A 141 10.62 -12.47 19.72
C TRP A 141 11.61 -12.18 20.86
N LYS A 142 11.45 -12.83 22.02
CA LYS A 142 12.34 -12.69 23.19
C LYS A 142 13.75 -13.23 22.94
N ASN A 143 13.93 -14.09 21.95
CA ASN A 143 15.23 -14.69 21.61
C ASN A 143 15.96 -13.95 20.49
N LEU A 144 15.32 -12.98 19.82
CA LEU A 144 15.88 -12.28 18.65
C LEU A 144 17.24 -11.65 18.95
N ASP A 145 17.42 -11.04 20.11
CA ASP A 145 18.69 -10.38 20.48
C ASP A 145 19.90 -11.33 20.54
N LYS A 146 19.69 -12.65 20.69
CA LYS A 146 20.77 -13.66 20.55
C LYS A 146 21.37 -13.69 19.15
N TYR A 147 20.59 -13.28 18.15
CA TYR A 147 20.90 -13.37 16.72
C TYR A 147 21.09 -12.00 16.06
N ALA A 148 20.90 -10.90 16.80
CA ALA A 148 21.06 -9.53 16.30
C ALA A 148 22.41 -9.33 15.58
N GLU A 149 23.50 -9.92 16.11
CA GLU A 149 24.82 -9.86 15.48
C GLU A 149 24.86 -10.49 14.08
N GLN A 150 24.12 -11.58 13.87
CA GLN A 150 24.10 -12.34 12.61
C GLN A 150 23.24 -11.64 11.56
N PHE A 151 22.21 -10.90 12.00
CA PHE A 151 21.35 -10.08 11.15
C PHE A 151 21.94 -8.68 10.84
N ARG A 152 23.18 -8.38 11.24
CA ARG A 152 23.82 -7.09 10.96
C ARG A 152 23.95 -6.79 9.46
N THR A 153 23.84 -5.51 9.11
CA THR A 153 24.10 -4.95 7.78
C THR A 153 24.88 -3.64 7.90
N PRO A 154 25.48 -3.11 6.82
CA PRO A 154 26.04 -1.77 6.84
C PRO A 154 25.00 -0.70 7.25
N GLU A 155 23.74 -0.88 6.81
CA GLU A 155 22.64 0.05 7.03
C GLU A 155 22.09 0.02 8.47
N SER A 156 22.18 -1.13 9.14
CA SER A 156 21.70 -1.30 10.52
C SER A 156 22.56 -0.56 11.56
N GLY A 157 23.77 -0.13 11.21
CA GLY A 157 24.63 0.69 12.07
C GLY A 157 25.14 -0.03 13.32
N GLY A 158 25.46 -1.33 13.20
CA GLY A 158 25.98 -2.17 14.28
C GLY A 158 24.93 -2.95 15.07
N LYS A 159 23.63 -2.71 14.83
CA LYS A 159 22.50 -3.48 15.38
C LYS A 159 22.06 -4.60 14.43
N GLY A 160 21.19 -5.50 14.85
CA GLY A 160 20.48 -6.39 13.91
C GLY A 160 19.60 -5.61 12.94
N GLN A 161 19.51 -6.01 11.67
CA GLN A 161 18.55 -5.43 10.74
C GLN A 161 17.18 -6.10 10.89
N LEU A 162 16.15 -5.29 11.13
CA LEU A 162 14.77 -5.63 10.78
C LEU A 162 14.47 -4.96 9.44
N LEU A 163 14.31 -5.76 8.39
CA LEU A 163 14.03 -5.29 7.03
C LEU A 163 12.54 -4.96 6.89
N ASP A 164 12.22 -3.70 6.63
CA ASP A 164 10.85 -3.21 6.42
C ASP A 164 10.66 -2.79 4.94
N GLY A 165 9.42 -2.60 4.50
CA GLY A 165 9.05 -2.39 3.11
C GLY A 165 9.05 -0.93 2.66
N SER A 166 7.89 -0.43 2.25
CA SER A 166 7.68 1.00 2.01
C SER A 166 7.67 1.77 3.33
N PRO A 167 8.34 2.93 3.45
CA PRO A 167 8.14 3.87 4.55
C PRO A 167 6.70 4.39 4.71
N SER A 168 5.83 4.15 3.72
CA SER A 168 4.41 4.52 3.78
C SER A 168 3.48 3.43 4.33
N TYR A 169 3.97 2.19 4.52
CA TYR A 169 3.19 1.15 5.19
C TYR A 169 2.97 1.50 6.67
N VAL A 170 1.78 1.19 7.20
CA VAL A 170 1.39 1.41 8.60
C VAL A 170 2.02 0.35 9.53
N THR A 171 3.36 0.27 9.56
CA THR A 171 4.10 -0.67 10.43
C THR A 171 4.35 -0.07 11.82
N ASN A 172 4.21 -0.90 12.86
CA ASN A 172 4.51 -0.52 14.23
C ASN A 172 5.97 -0.83 14.63
N ASP A 173 6.80 -1.29 13.69
CA ASP A 173 8.08 -1.95 13.95
C ASP A 173 9.09 -1.06 14.70
N LYS A 174 9.13 0.24 14.39
CA LYS A 174 9.96 1.22 15.12
C LYS A 174 9.55 1.33 16.59
N ALA A 175 8.26 1.26 16.88
CA ALA A 175 7.73 1.32 18.23
C ALA A 175 7.92 -0.02 18.95
N LEU A 176 7.70 -1.15 18.27
CA LEU A 176 7.93 -2.50 18.81
C LEU A 176 9.40 -2.68 19.20
N VAL A 177 10.35 -2.48 18.27
CA VAL A 177 11.80 -2.59 18.55
C VAL A 177 12.22 -1.70 19.72
N LYS A 178 11.73 -0.45 19.79
CA LYS A 178 12.03 0.48 20.88
C LYS A 178 11.43 0.05 22.22
N ASN A 179 10.17 -0.36 22.25
CA ASN A 179 9.43 -0.65 23.49
C ASN A 179 9.81 -2.03 24.07
N LEU A 180 10.09 -3.01 23.20
CA LEU A 180 10.64 -4.32 23.55
C LEU A 180 12.16 -4.27 23.84
N LYS A 181 12.82 -3.13 23.54
CA LYS A 181 14.25 -2.83 23.77
C LYS A 181 15.24 -3.70 22.99
N LEU A 182 14.81 -4.26 21.86
CA LEU A 182 15.60 -5.16 21.02
C LEU A 182 16.85 -4.45 20.45
N ASP A 183 17.95 -5.19 20.26
CA ASP A 183 19.19 -4.68 19.66
C ASP A 183 19.12 -4.58 18.12
N TYR A 184 18.00 -4.06 17.63
CA TYR A 184 17.68 -4.00 16.20
C TYR A 184 17.49 -2.57 15.71
N ARG A 185 17.63 -2.40 14.39
CA ARG A 185 17.29 -1.18 13.66
C ARG A 185 16.38 -1.54 12.49
N VAL A 186 15.26 -0.84 12.40
CA VAL A 186 14.35 -0.92 11.24
C VAL A 186 15.01 -0.22 10.05
N VAL A 187 15.14 -0.92 8.93
CA VAL A 187 15.71 -0.43 7.67
C VAL A 187 14.70 -0.70 6.56
N PHE A 188 14.25 0.36 5.89
CA PHE A 188 13.22 0.28 4.85
C PHE A 188 13.86 0.03 3.49
N ALA A 189 13.34 -0.94 2.74
CA ALA A 189 13.73 -1.20 1.36
C ALA A 189 13.21 -0.12 0.38
N GLY A 190 12.19 0.66 0.78
CA GLY A 190 11.60 1.73 -0.02
C GLY A 190 10.41 1.29 -0.89
N SER A 191 10.28 0.01 -1.19
CA SER A 191 9.12 -0.59 -1.88
C SER A 191 9.08 -2.12 -1.69
N GLU A 192 7.93 -2.74 -1.95
CA GLU A 192 7.79 -4.20 -1.93
C GLU A 192 8.81 -4.89 -2.86
N ALA A 193 8.97 -4.38 -4.09
CA ALA A 193 9.87 -4.95 -5.09
C ALA A 193 11.36 -4.90 -4.65
N ALA A 194 11.77 -3.82 -3.98
CA ALA A 194 13.10 -3.72 -3.39
C ALA A 194 13.26 -4.71 -2.22
N GLN A 195 12.24 -4.82 -1.35
CA GLN A 195 12.26 -5.74 -0.21
C GLN A 195 12.36 -7.21 -0.66
N ILE A 196 11.55 -7.61 -1.65
CA ILE A 196 11.60 -8.93 -2.29
C ILE A 196 12.99 -9.18 -2.90
N THR A 197 13.57 -8.18 -3.57
CA THR A 197 14.91 -8.31 -4.18
C THR A 197 15.99 -8.57 -3.13
N GLN A 198 15.97 -7.84 -2.02
CA GLN A 198 16.90 -8.00 -0.91
C GLN A 198 16.71 -9.35 -0.18
N ILE A 199 15.46 -9.75 0.08
CA ILE A 199 15.09 -11.08 0.59
C ILE A 199 15.63 -12.20 -0.32
N GLN A 200 15.45 -12.06 -1.64
CA GLN A 200 15.96 -13.02 -2.62
C GLN A 200 17.49 -13.06 -2.67
N GLN A 201 18.18 -11.92 -2.53
CA GLN A 201 19.64 -11.88 -2.47
C GLN A 201 20.15 -12.62 -1.24
N PHE A 202 19.70 -12.25 -0.04
CA PHE A 202 20.11 -12.91 1.20
C PHE A 202 19.78 -14.42 1.18
N ALA A 203 18.63 -14.82 0.63
CA ALA A 203 18.28 -16.23 0.47
C ALA A 203 19.16 -17.00 -0.54
N LYS A 204 19.70 -16.35 -1.58
CA LYS A 204 20.70 -16.95 -2.50
C LYS A 204 22.06 -17.11 -1.82
N GLU A 205 22.47 -16.10 -1.05
CA GLU A 205 23.71 -16.08 -0.27
C GLU A 205 23.64 -16.97 0.99
N LYS A 206 22.45 -17.49 1.33
CA LYS A 206 22.11 -18.12 2.63
C LYS A 206 22.36 -17.21 3.84
N LYS A 207 22.49 -15.90 3.65
CA LYS A 207 22.65 -14.95 4.75
C LYS A 207 21.37 -14.96 5.61
N PRO A 208 21.45 -15.01 6.95
CA PRO A 208 20.28 -14.84 7.80
C PRO A 208 19.74 -13.41 7.74
N PHE A 209 18.42 -13.26 7.82
CA PHE A 209 17.72 -11.97 7.88
C PHE A 209 16.45 -12.07 8.73
N LEU A 210 15.99 -10.93 9.24
CA LEU A 210 14.68 -10.74 9.83
C LEU A 210 13.94 -9.69 8.98
N THR A 211 12.69 -9.95 8.60
CA THR A 211 11.92 -9.03 7.74
C THR A 211 10.48 -8.90 8.22
N TYR A 212 9.94 -7.68 8.22
CA TYR A 212 8.51 -7.45 8.12
C TYR A 212 8.00 -8.13 6.85
N TRP A 213 6.87 -8.83 6.91
CA TRP A 213 6.19 -9.34 5.72
C TRP A 213 4.70 -9.61 5.99
N TYR A 214 3.93 -9.81 4.92
CA TYR A 214 2.51 -10.10 4.98
C TYR A 214 2.13 -11.31 4.13
N THR A 215 1.03 -11.98 4.47
CA THR A 215 0.41 -13.03 3.65
C THR A 215 -1.11 -12.83 3.60
N PRO A 216 -1.79 -13.17 2.48
CA PRO A 216 -1.23 -13.66 1.21
C PRO A 216 -0.43 -12.58 0.47
N SER A 217 0.64 -12.99 -0.20
CA SER A 217 1.52 -12.14 -1.01
C SER A 217 2.23 -13.00 -2.06
N GLY A 218 2.81 -12.37 -3.09
CA GLY A 218 3.52 -13.08 -4.17
C GLY A 218 4.87 -13.72 -3.78
N SER A 219 5.28 -13.62 -2.51
CA SER A 219 6.61 -14.02 -2.05
C SER A 219 6.82 -15.54 -2.03
N PRO A 220 8.04 -16.05 -2.31
CA PRO A 220 8.32 -17.47 -2.21
C PRO A 220 8.04 -18.03 -0.81
N ARG A 221 7.47 -19.25 -0.73
CA ARG A 221 7.12 -19.99 0.51
C ARG A 221 8.35 -20.48 1.31
N ARG A 222 9.35 -19.62 1.51
CA ARG A 222 10.68 -19.91 2.07
C ARG A 222 10.93 -19.21 3.40
N CYS A 223 10.10 -18.25 3.77
CA CYS A 223 10.10 -17.64 5.09
C CYS A 223 9.01 -18.26 5.98
N ARG A 224 9.19 -18.16 7.30
CA ARG A 224 8.27 -18.58 8.36
C ARG A 224 8.33 -17.59 9.51
#